data_AF-A0A661M2J9-F1
#
_entry.id   AF-A0A661M2J9-F1
#
_cell.length_a   1.000
_cell.length_b   1.000
_cell.length_c   1.000
_cell.angle_alpha   90.00
_cell.angle_beta   90.00
_cell.angle_gamma   90.00
#
_symmetry.space_group_name_H-M   'P 1'
#
loop_
_entity.id
_entity.type
_entity.pdbx_description
1 polymer ?
#
loop_
_entity_poly.entity_id
_entity_poly.type
_entity_poly.pdbx_seq_one_letter_code
_entity_poly.pdbx_strand_id
1 'polypeptide(L)' 'MEFDRIAEKYDGWFKTPLGSHVDRLEKELTFRLLAPRPGERVLDVGTGTANYLLELARMGLD' A
#
# COMPACT_ATOMS: atom_id res chain seq x y z
N MET A 1 -12.41 16.84 -1.61
CA MET A 1 -11.55 16.18 -2.61
C MET A 1 -12.30 14.97 -3.12
N GLU A 2 -12.38 14.77 -4.44
CA GLU A 2 -13.23 13.74 -5.04
C GLU A 2 -12.41 12.48 -5.37
N PHE A 3 -12.22 11.61 -4.38
CA PHE A 3 -11.44 10.37 -4.52
C PHE A 3 -12.26 9.22 -5.12
N ASP A 4 -13.58 9.22 -4.92
CA ASP A 4 -14.49 8.16 -5.39
C ASP A 4 -14.43 7.95 -6.90
N ARG A 5 -14.24 9.02 -7.67
CA ARG A 5 -14.19 8.96 -9.14
C ARG A 5 -12.85 8.51 -9.71
N ILE A 6 -11.81 8.40 -8.88
CA ILE A 6 -10.46 8.07 -9.35
C ILE A 6 -9.93 6.73 -8.81
N ALA A 7 -10.62 6.08 -7.88
CA ALA A 7 -10.18 4.84 -7.25
C ALA A 7 -9.81 3.75 -8.28
N GLU A 8 -10.67 3.52 -9.28
CA GLU A 8 -10.39 2.55 -10.34
C GLU A 8 -9.17 2.91 -11.18
N LYS A 9 -9.00 4.21 -11.50
CA LYS A 9 -7.84 4.70 -12.25
C LYS A 9 -6.55 4.60 -11.43
N TYR A 10 -6.62 4.83 -10.13
CA TYR A 10 -5.52 4.67 -9.18
C TYR A 10 -5.05 3.22 -9.14
N ASP A 11 -5.95 2.27 -8.88
CA ASP A 11 -5.63 0.84 -8.88
C ASP A 11 -5.14 0.37 -10.26
N GLY A 12 -5.74 0.89 -11.34
CA GLY A 12 -5.35 0.60 -12.71
C GLY A 12 -3.92 1.06 -13.03
N TRP A 13 -3.46 2.17 -12.46
CA TRP A 13 -2.11 2.67 -12.72
C TRP A 13 -1.02 1.72 -12.21
N PHE A 14 -1.21 1.12 -11.03
CA PHE A 14 -0.29 0.14 -10.46
C PHE A 14 -0.21 -1.17 -11.25
N LYS A 15 -1.15 -1.42 -12.17
CA LYS A 15 -1.09 -2.56 -13.11
C LYS A 15 -0.21 -2.28 -14.33
N THR A 16 0.23 -1.04 -14.54
CA THR A 16 1.16 -0.71 -15.64
C THR A 16 2.59 -1.13 -15.30
N PRO A 17 3.48 -1.35 -16.29
CA PRO A 17 4.88 -1.67 -16.01
C PRO A 17 5.59 -0.62 -15.16
N LEU A 18 5.33 0.66 -15.39
CA LEU A 18 5.92 1.74 -14.59
C LEU A 18 5.30 1.80 -13.19
N GLY A 19 3.96 1.78 -13.10
CA GLY A 19 3.28 1.86 -11.81
C GLY A 19 3.64 0.71 -10.88
N SER A 20 3.70 -0.53 -11.39
CA SER A 20 4.14 -1.69 -10.59
C SER A 20 5.60 -1.59 -10.14
N HIS A 21 6.47 -1.02 -10.97
CA HIS A 21 7.86 -0.78 -10.58
C HIS A 21 7.97 0.26 -9.45
N VAL A 22 7.22 1.36 -9.56
CA VAL A 22 7.16 2.41 -8.53
C VAL A 22 6.59 1.85 -7.22
N ASP A 23 5.45 1.16 -7.28
CA ASP A 23 4.80 0.55 -6.11
C ASP A 23 5.76 -0.34 -5.32
N ARG A 24 6.48 -1.22 -6.02
CA ARG A 24 7.45 -2.12 -5.41
C ARG A 24 8.57 -1.35 -4.72
N LEU A 25 9.13 -0.33 -5.36
CA LEU A 25 10.23 0.45 -4.78
C LEU A 25 9.77 1.25 -3.54
N GLU A 26 8.61 1.91 -3.62
CA GLU A 26 8.07 2.69 -2.51
C GLU A 26 7.72 1.79 -1.31
N LYS A 27 7.07 0.66 -1.54
CA LYS A 27 6.78 -0.34 -0.50
C LYS A 27 8.04 -0.93 0.10
N GLU A 28 9.04 -1.29 -0.71
CA GLU A 28 10.31 -1.81 -0.22
C GLU A 28 10.99 -0.83 0.74
N LEU A 29 11.09 0.45 0.35
CA LEU A 29 11.68 1.49 1.19
C LEU A 29 10.86 1.72 2.47
N THR A 30 9.53 1.80 2.34
CA THR A 30 8.62 2.01 3.47
C THR A 30 8.73 0.89 4.49
N PHE A 31 8.68 -0.37 4.05
CA PHE A 31 8.74 -1.53 4.95
C PHE A 31 10.14 -1.75 5.54
N ARG A 32 11.21 -1.34 4.84
CA ARG A 32 12.55 -1.31 5.42
C ARG A 32 12.68 -0.33 6.58
N LEU A 33 12.00 0.82 6.50
CA LEU A 33 11.99 1.82 7.58
C LEU A 33 11.05 1.41 8.72
N LEU A 34 9.87 0.87 8.38
CA LEU A 34 8.87 0.44 9.35
C LEU A 34 9.30 -0.81 10.13
N ALA A 35 10.08 -1.69 9.49
CA ALA A 35 10.54 -2.97 10.03
C ALA A 35 9.41 -3.79 10.72
N PRO A 36 8.30 -4.05 10.01
CA PRO A 36 7.09 -4.61 10.61
C PRO A 36 7.32 -6.02 11.15
N ARG A 37 6.76 -6.34 12.33
CA ARG A 37 6.79 -7.67 12.91
C ARG A 37 5.38 -8.26 13.04
N PRO A 38 5.20 -9.57 12.78
CA PRO A 38 3.91 -10.22 12.98
C PRO A 38 3.36 -9.99 14.39
N GLY A 39 2.06 -9.70 14.50
CA GLY A 39 1.35 -9.40 15.73
C GLY A 39 1.46 -7.95 16.22
N GLU A 40 2.21 -7.09 15.53
CA GLU A 40 2.16 -5.64 15.78
C GLU A 40 0.89 -5.02 15.23
N ARG A 41 0.39 -3.99 15.90
CA ARG A 41 -0.79 -3.24 15.48
C ARG A 41 -0.40 -2.11 14.55
N VAL A 42 -1.11 -1.93 13.44
CA VAL A 42 -0.83 -0.87 12.46
C VAL A 42 -2.07 -0.04 12.13
N LEU A 43 -1.85 1.25 11.86
CA LEU A 43 -2.87 2.17 11.38
C LEU A 43 -2.38 2.84 10.09
N ASP A 44 -3.06 2.57 8.98
CA ASP A 44 -2.86 3.26 7.70
C ASP A 44 -3.88 4.40 7.56
N VAL A 45 -3.42 5.64 7.73
CA VAL A 45 -4.28 6.85 7.71
C VAL A 45 -4.40 7.36 6.29
N GLY A 46 -5.63 7.44 5.77
CA GLY A 46 -5.87 7.81 4.37
C GLY A 46 -5.58 6.65 3.41
N THR A 47 -5.79 5.42 3.86
CA THR A 47 -5.44 4.16 3.19
C THR A 47 -5.98 4.00 1.75
N GLY A 48 -6.98 4.78 1.36
CA GLY A 48 -7.58 4.71 0.03
C GLY A 48 -8.12 3.31 -0.24
N THR A 49 -7.67 2.67 -1.33
CA THR A 49 -8.00 1.27 -1.68
C THR A 49 -7.14 0.23 -0.95
N ALA A 50 -6.45 0.63 0.13
CA ALA A 50 -5.68 -0.22 1.02
C ALA A 50 -4.42 -0.87 0.42
N ASN A 51 -3.79 -0.20 -0.56
CA ASN A 51 -2.61 -0.72 -1.27
C ASN A 51 -1.43 -1.12 -0.35
N TYR A 52 -1.22 -0.43 0.77
CA TYR A 52 -0.18 -0.74 1.75
C TYR A 52 -0.69 -1.65 2.87
N LEU A 53 -1.87 -1.33 3.42
CA LEU A 53 -2.46 -2.08 4.53
C LEU A 53 -2.70 -3.56 4.18
N LEU A 54 -3.10 -3.87 2.95
CA LEU A 54 -3.27 -5.26 2.50
C LEU A 54 -1.95 -6.05 2.51
N GLU A 55 -0.81 -5.43 2.18
CA GLU A 55 0.49 -6.11 2.25
C GLU A 55 0.95 -6.28 3.70
N LEU A 56 0.74 -5.28 4.55
CA LEU A 56 1.06 -5.35 5.98
C LEU A 56 0.25 -6.44 6.70
N ALA A 57 -1.04 -6.57 6.36
CA ALA A 57 -1.88 -7.67 6.86
C ALA A 57 -1.35 -9.04 6.41
N ARG A 58 -0.86 -9.18 5.16
CA ARG A 58 -0.21 -10.42 4.69
C ARG A 58 1.12 -10.71 5.41
N MET A 59 1.78 -9.69 5.94
CA MET A 59 2.96 -9.83 6.80
C MET A 59 2.60 -10.20 8.26
N GLY A 60 1.32 -10.32 8.58
CA GLY A 60 0.82 -10.78 9.88
C GLY A 60 0.60 -9.68 10.91
N LEU A 61 0.44 -8.43 10.48
CA LEU A 61 0.09 -7.32 11.37
C LEU A 61 -1.42 -7.29 11.62
N ASP A 62 -1.80 -6.75 12.78
CA ASP A 62 -3.20 -6.52 13.21
C ASP A 62 -3.67 -5.10 12.86
#